data_AF-A0A834MCS9-F1
#
_entry.id   AF-A0A834MCS9-F1
#
_cell.length_a   1.000
_cell.length_b   1.000
_cell.length_c   1.000
_cell.angle_alpha   90.00
_cell.angle_beta   90.00
_cell.angle_gamma   90.00
#
_symmetry.space_group_name_H-M   'P 1'
#
loop_
_entity.id
_entity.type
_entity.pdbx_description
1 polymer ?
#
loop_
_entity_poly.entity_id
_entity_poly.type
_entity_poly.pdbx_seq_one_letter_code
_entity_poly.pdbx_strand_id
1 'polypeptide(L)'
;MLNVKQTNSIKRMASENGFRDYTYSVNPATNKGDNYMGNIFLKDISLPHPSRVFTTIHDYSLDNLEEYLIFDDMKSLGYRMQDRKKTMDEAHVRMVIKELAKLHSFSFVLKHLKPEMYKEFSIKLNDYLKVLLRTSKTDNRIKHLMKRYAKNSEFVKIMETYQNSSSQIFDNDGENWDLVIIHGDVWCNNLMFKYDDAENPQKPTSCCFLDWQLTKIGSPAYDLCYFFFYATSKEILNNHKEYLALYYEIMRENLRYIGSDLNDIFPFELLEKHWRTFCRFMFLNTVTNLDMVLNDEKTLLEILEDKNDTMSNDIQHCETYYERISDEEFHIPLGQQYCRFKFDEWDPKVTTLPGLYLITSLLLGPLNLCSIYWLRFISLLFSCLNIILLYAIFSLHLKKEWQNILSAITVVLLPPLYFFSHIYYTDIVSLTSILLLIFLNELGFHYFAAIAGFFSILCRQTNVIFLAVYAGKYILNELYAIWVNKNFKYKKFGELPAKHFQTFFVGIIKNPIKLLKHMPLQFWLNTLSYISVLLAFLIFVLLNGSIVVGDKSAHQVSVNIPQIFYFGLFSLIFGWPYFIIECLNFLQFARRHKLFIISILWKILVV
;
A
#
# COMPACT_ATOMS: atom_id res chain seq x y z
N MET A 1 -12.40 -10.06 -3.33
CA MET A 1 -13.73 -10.58 -2.92
C MET A 1 -13.60 -12.08 -2.69
N LEU A 2 -14.30 -12.63 -1.70
CA LEU A 2 -14.36 -14.08 -1.48
C LEU A 2 -15.08 -14.77 -2.64
N ASN A 3 -14.68 -15.99 -2.95
CA ASN A 3 -15.42 -16.84 -3.88
C ASN A 3 -16.72 -17.38 -3.24
N VAL A 4 -17.53 -18.07 -4.04
CA VAL A 4 -18.83 -18.61 -3.60
C VAL A 4 -18.65 -19.65 -2.49
N LYS A 5 -17.62 -20.50 -2.56
CA LYS A 5 -17.34 -21.53 -1.57
C LYS A 5 -16.99 -20.91 -0.21
N GLN A 6 -16.04 -19.97 -0.19
CA GLN A 6 -15.65 -19.18 0.98
C GLN A 6 -16.84 -18.44 1.61
N THR A 7 -17.68 -17.82 0.77
CA THR A 7 -18.89 -17.11 1.24
C THR A 7 -19.88 -18.07 1.91
N ASN A 8 -20.07 -19.26 1.35
CA ASN A 8 -20.95 -20.28 1.91
C ASN A 8 -20.39 -20.85 3.21
N SER A 9 -19.09 -21.05 3.31
CA SER A 9 -18.41 -21.48 4.54
C SER A 9 -18.60 -20.49 5.69
N ILE A 10 -18.43 -19.19 5.43
CA ILE A 10 -18.71 -18.15 6.43
C ILE A 10 -20.18 -18.18 6.87
N LYS A 11 -21.12 -18.28 5.92
CA LYS A 11 -22.56 -18.35 6.23
C LYS A 11 -22.91 -19.57 7.08
N ARG A 12 -22.33 -20.73 6.76
CA ARG A 12 -22.50 -21.97 7.52
C ARG A 12 -21.98 -21.79 8.95
N MET A 13 -20.72 -21.35 9.10
CA MET A 13 -20.10 -21.11 10.40
C MET A 13 -20.90 -20.12 11.25
N ALA A 14 -21.35 -19.02 10.64
CA ALA A 14 -22.16 -18.02 11.32
C ALA A 14 -23.49 -18.61 11.83
N SER A 15 -24.17 -19.39 10.99
CA SER A 15 -25.40 -20.09 11.36
C SER A 15 -25.17 -21.10 12.51
N GLU A 16 -24.10 -21.89 12.45
CA GLU A 16 -23.76 -22.91 13.46
C GLU A 16 -23.45 -22.29 14.82
N ASN A 17 -22.82 -21.11 14.84
CA ASN A 17 -22.46 -20.38 16.06
C ASN A 17 -23.50 -19.33 16.50
N GLY A 18 -24.66 -19.26 15.82
CA GLY A 18 -25.76 -18.37 16.18
C GLY A 18 -25.55 -16.89 15.85
N PHE A 19 -24.56 -16.55 15.02
CA PHE A 19 -24.33 -15.19 14.53
C PHE A 19 -25.37 -14.84 13.45
N ARG A 20 -26.23 -13.85 13.73
CA ARG A 20 -27.28 -13.39 12.79
C ARG A 20 -26.84 -12.20 11.94
N ASP A 21 -25.96 -11.35 12.47
CA ASP A 21 -25.39 -10.18 11.81
C ASP A 21 -23.88 -10.17 12.03
N TYR A 22 -23.10 -10.25 10.95
CA TYR A 22 -21.64 -10.26 11.02
C TYR A 22 -21.03 -9.56 9.81
N THR A 23 -19.90 -8.88 10.03
CA THR A 23 -19.07 -8.29 8.99
C THR A 23 -17.76 -9.07 8.91
N TYR A 24 -17.29 -9.37 7.70
CA TYR A 24 -15.99 -10.00 7.49
C TYR A 24 -15.09 -9.09 6.66
N SER A 25 -13.81 -9.02 7.05
CA SER A 25 -12.77 -8.36 6.28
C SER A 25 -11.96 -9.42 5.54
N VAL A 26 -11.82 -9.27 4.23
CA VAL A 26 -11.03 -10.17 3.40
C VAL A 26 -9.68 -9.53 3.18
N ASN A 27 -8.64 -10.06 3.84
CA ASN A 27 -7.28 -9.75 3.47
C ASN A 27 -6.77 -10.87 2.54
N PRO A 28 -6.09 -10.54 1.44
CA PRO A 28 -5.37 -11.54 0.66
C PRO A 28 -4.46 -12.31 1.61
N ALA A 29 -4.52 -13.64 1.57
CA ALA A 29 -3.49 -14.44 2.22
C ALA A 29 -2.17 -14.05 1.56
N THR A 30 -1.18 -13.69 2.38
CA THR A 30 0.22 -13.84 1.93
C THR A 30 0.38 -15.33 1.61
N ASN A 31 1.14 -15.69 0.57
CA ASN A 31 1.51 -17.08 0.26
C ASN A 31 2.39 -17.64 1.40
N LYS A 32 1.82 -17.74 2.61
CA LYS A 32 2.41 -18.29 3.81
C LYS A 32 2.38 -19.79 3.65
N GLY A 33 3.53 -20.41 3.86
CA GLY A 33 3.91 -21.70 3.29
C GLY A 33 2.99 -22.89 3.64
N ASP A 34 3.31 -24.01 3.01
CA ASP A 34 2.54 -25.28 2.91
C ASP A 34 2.15 -25.98 4.25
N ASN A 35 2.42 -25.36 5.41
CA ASN A 35 2.19 -25.93 6.74
C ASN A 35 0.85 -25.48 7.37
N TYR A 36 -0.18 -25.24 6.57
CA TYR A 36 -1.56 -25.04 7.05
C TYR A 36 -2.06 -26.20 7.94
N MET A 37 -1.42 -27.37 7.85
CA MET A 37 -1.69 -28.54 8.68
C MET A 37 -1.43 -28.31 10.18
N GLY A 38 -0.47 -27.46 10.55
CA GLY A 38 -0.23 -27.11 11.97
C GLY A 38 -1.40 -26.31 12.57
N ASN A 39 -2.04 -25.47 11.75
CA ASN A 39 -3.27 -24.78 12.12
C ASN A 39 -4.44 -25.79 12.23
N ILE A 40 -4.63 -26.65 11.23
CA ILE A 40 -5.74 -27.63 11.18
C ILE A 40 -5.67 -28.64 12.34
N PHE A 41 -4.48 -29.06 12.74
CA PHE A 41 -4.23 -29.91 13.91
C PHE A 41 -4.92 -29.43 15.18
N LEU A 42 -4.98 -28.11 15.41
CA LEU A 42 -5.58 -27.51 16.60
C LEU A 42 -7.12 -27.59 16.62
N LYS A 43 -7.76 -27.76 15.45
CA LYS A 43 -9.21 -27.94 15.33
C LYS A 43 -9.64 -29.36 15.71
N ASP A 44 -8.89 -30.37 15.26
CA ASP A 44 -9.28 -31.78 15.35
C ASP A 44 -9.03 -32.40 16.74
N ILE A 45 -8.34 -31.68 17.62
CA ILE A 45 -8.09 -32.10 19.00
C ILE A 45 -9.06 -31.35 19.92
N SER A 46 -10.17 -31.99 20.27
CA SER A 46 -11.08 -31.50 21.30
C SER A 46 -10.41 -31.60 22.67
N LEU A 47 -9.82 -30.51 23.16
CA LEU A 47 -9.21 -30.45 24.48
C LEU A 47 -10.13 -29.77 25.50
N PRO A 48 -10.39 -30.41 26.65
CA PRO A 48 -10.93 -29.71 27.80
C PRO A 48 -9.77 -28.94 28.47
N HIS A 49 -9.56 -27.67 28.13
CA HIS A 49 -8.73 -26.80 28.97
C HIS A 49 -9.22 -25.35 28.98
N PRO A 50 -9.26 -24.66 30.15
CA PRO A 50 -9.92 -23.35 30.29
C PRO A 50 -9.16 -22.14 29.70
N SER A 51 -7.95 -22.33 29.18
CA SER A 51 -7.09 -21.25 28.68
C SER A 51 -6.78 -21.48 27.21
N ARG A 52 -7.32 -20.62 26.34
CA ARG A 52 -7.10 -20.64 24.88
C ARG A 52 -5.65 -20.31 24.57
N VAL A 53 -4.81 -21.35 24.48
CA VAL A 53 -3.39 -21.24 24.10
C VAL A 53 -3.24 -20.83 22.63
N PHE A 54 -4.27 -21.10 21.82
CA PHE A 54 -4.33 -20.85 20.39
C PHE A 54 -5.71 -20.35 19.95
N THR A 55 -5.77 -19.78 18.74
CA THR A 55 -7.02 -19.38 18.09
C THR A 55 -7.87 -20.59 17.72
N THR A 56 -9.18 -20.52 17.96
CA THR A 56 -10.10 -21.54 17.47
C THR A 56 -10.27 -21.40 15.95
N ILE A 57 -10.04 -22.49 15.22
CA ILE A 57 -10.32 -22.55 13.78
C ILE A 57 -11.73 -23.06 13.57
N HIS A 58 -12.56 -22.23 12.97
CA HIS A 58 -13.94 -22.59 12.67
C HIS A 58 -14.04 -23.33 11.34
N ASP A 59 -13.31 -22.91 10.31
CA ASP A 59 -13.36 -23.53 8.98
C ASP A 59 -12.06 -23.33 8.18
N TYR A 60 -11.81 -24.19 7.19
CA TYR A 60 -10.65 -24.10 6.31
C TYR A 60 -10.86 -24.79 4.95
N SER A 61 -10.03 -24.45 3.96
CA SER A 61 -9.95 -25.13 2.65
C SER A 61 -8.52 -25.06 2.13
N LEU A 62 -8.08 -26.13 1.45
CA LEU A 62 -6.75 -26.24 0.82
C LEU A 62 -6.84 -26.58 -0.69
N ASP A 63 -8.02 -26.42 -1.30
CA ASP A 63 -8.25 -26.84 -2.68
C ASP A 63 -7.80 -25.78 -3.70
N ASN A 64 -6.98 -26.18 -4.68
CA ASN A 64 -6.63 -25.50 -5.95
C ASN A 64 -7.13 -24.03 -6.09
N LEU A 65 -6.40 -23.08 -5.48
CA LEU A 65 -6.62 -21.61 -5.53
C LEU A 65 -7.73 -21.04 -4.64
N GLU A 66 -8.34 -21.85 -3.77
CA GLU A 66 -9.37 -21.43 -2.80
C GLU A 66 -8.93 -21.69 -1.35
N GLU A 67 -7.68 -21.37 -1.02
CA GLU A 67 -7.12 -21.52 0.32
C GLU A 67 -7.71 -20.49 1.29
N TYR A 68 -8.20 -20.94 2.44
CA TYR A 68 -8.62 -20.03 3.51
C TYR A 68 -8.59 -20.70 4.89
N LEU A 69 -8.50 -19.87 5.91
CA LEU A 69 -8.66 -20.22 7.32
C LEU A 69 -9.60 -19.21 7.97
N ILE A 70 -10.53 -19.69 8.79
CA ILE A 70 -11.46 -18.87 9.58
C ILE A 70 -11.15 -19.06 11.05
N PHE A 71 -10.83 -17.96 11.75
CA PHE A 71 -10.46 -17.95 13.17
C PHE A 71 -11.33 -16.99 13.98
N ASP A 72 -11.27 -17.12 15.31
CA ASP A 72 -11.73 -16.09 16.23
C ASP A 72 -11.00 -14.75 16.02
N ASP A 73 -11.75 -13.64 16.10
CA ASP A 73 -11.15 -12.31 16.26
C ASP A 73 -10.66 -12.13 17.69
N MET A 74 -9.38 -12.37 17.92
CA MET A 74 -8.76 -12.25 19.22
C MET A 74 -8.85 -10.83 19.82
N LYS A 75 -8.92 -9.77 18.99
CA LYS A 75 -9.09 -8.41 19.50
C LYS A 75 -10.47 -8.22 20.15
N SER A 76 -11.51 -8.78 19.55
CA SER A 76 -12.87 -8.77 20.13
C SER A 76 -12.93 -9.48 21.49
N LEU A 77 -12.04 -10.45 21.71
CA LEU A 77 -11.88 -11.19 22.96
C LEU A 77 -10.97 -10.49 23.98
N GLY A 78 -10.57 -9.25 23.72
CA GLY A 78 -9.75 -8.44 24.63
C GLY A 78 -8.25 -8.70 24.54
N TYR A 79 -7.78 -9.50 23.57
CA TYR A 79 -6.35 -9.71 23.36
C TYR A 79 -5.73 -8.55 22.59
N ARG A 80 -4.46 -8.25 22.87
CA ARG A 80 -3.69 -7.20 22.22
C ARG A 80 -2.29 -7.70 21.86
N MET A 81 -1.79 -7.24 20.72
CA MET A 81 -0.39 -7.45 20.31
C MET A 81 0.52 -6.54 21.14
N GLN A 82 1.73 -7.02 21.44
CA GLN A 82 2.76 -6.19 22.03
C GLN A 82 3.48 -5.37 20.95
N ASP A 83 4.04 -4.22 21.32
CA ASP A 83 4.87 -3.41 20.42
C ASP A 83 6.19 -4.13 20.14
N ARG A 84 6.41 -4.53 18.87
CA ARG A 84 7.61 -5.26 18.43
C ARG A 84 8.93 -4.52 18.66
N LYS A 85 8.89 -3.19 18.85
CA LYS A 85 10.08 -2.37 19.13
C LYS A 85 10.46 -2.35 20.62
N LYS A 86 9.67 -3.00 21.48
CA LYS A 86 9.89 -3.06 22.93
C LYS A 86 10.09 -4.51 23.35
N THR A 87 11.05 -4.73 24.24
CA THR A 87 11.23 -6.03 24.88
C THR A 87 10.11 -6.29 25.89
N MET A 88 9.76 -7.56 26.07
CA MET A 88 8.83 -8.01 27.09
C MET A 88 9.40 -7.88 28.50
N ASP A 89 8.55 -7.51 29.46
CA ASP A 89 8.87 -7.54 30.87
C ASP A 89 8.76 -8.98 31.44
N GLU A 90 9.15 -9.13 32.70
CA GLU A 90 9.14 -10.42 33.38
C GLU A 90 7.76 -11.09 33.43
N ALA A 91 6.67 -10.33 33.60
CA ALA A 91 5.33 -10.89 33.69
C ALA A 91 4.89 -11.52 32.36
N HIS A 92 5.20 -10.84 31.25
CA HIS A 92 4.96 -11.36 29.90
C HIS A 92 5.83 -12.58 29.61
N VAL A 93 7.13 -12.53 29.95
CA VAL A 93 8.06 -13.64 29.74
C VAL A 93 7.60 -14.88 30.48
N ARG A 94 7.26 -14.78 31.77
CA ARG A 94 6.74 -15.91 32.55
C ARG A 94 5.44 -16.46 31.97
N MET A 95 4.57 -15.62 31.40
CA MET A 95 3.34 -16.07 30.74
C MET A 95 3.65 -16.89 29.48
N VAL A 96 4.53 -16.40 28.60
CA VAL A 96 4.91 -17.13 27.38
C VAL A 96 5.58 -18.46 27.72
N ILE A 97 6.48 -18.48 28.71
CA ILE A 97 7.14 -19.71 29.18
C ILE A 97 6.13 -20.75 29.67
N LYS A 98 5.09 -20.32 30.40
CA LYS A 98 4.00 -21.19 30.84
C LYS A 98 3.23 -21.78 29.66
N GLU A 99 2.90 -20.98 28.66
CA GLU A 99 2.16 -21.45 27.49
C GLU A 99 3.00 -22.36 26.58
N LEU A 100 4.31 -22.09 26.42
CA LEU A 100 5.23 -23.00 25.74
C LEU A 100 5.36 -24.35 26.46
N ALA A 101 5.47 -24.35 27.79
CA ALA A 101 5.49 -25.57 28.57
C ALA A 101 4.20 -26.38 28.39
N LYS A 102 3.04 -25.72 28.35
CA LYS A 102 1.76 -26.41 28.05
C LYS A 102 1.74 -27.00 26.64
N LEU A 103 2.17 -26.24 25.63
CA LEU A 103 2.24 -26.72 24.24
C LEU A 103 3.13 -27.96 24.11
N HIS A 104 4.35 -27.89 24.63
CA HIS A 104 5.30 -28.99 24.51
C HIS A 104 4.90 -30.22 25.34
N SER A 105 4.36 -30.03 26.55
CA SER A 105 3.83 -31.15 27.36
C SER A 105 2.65 -31.81 26.67
N PHE A 106 1.78 -31.04 26.03
CA PHE A 106 0.69 -31.59 25.23
C PHE A 106 1.22 -32.49 24.10
N SER A 107 2.27 -32.09 23.41
CA SER A 107 2.90 -32.94 22.38
C SER A 107 3.39 -34.27 22.93
N PHE A 108 4.02 -34.29 24.11
CA PHE A 108 4.45 -35.53 24.76
C PHE A 108 3.26 -36.42 25.14
N VAL A 109 2.20 -35.82 25.72
CA VAL A 109 0.97 -36.52 26.06
C VAL A 109 0.33 -37.13 24.82
N LEU A 110 0.27 -36.38 23.71
CA LEU A 110 -0.28 -36.86 22.45
C LEU A 110 0.53 -38.04 21.89
N LYS A 111 1.87 -37.93 21.92
CA LYS A 111 2.77 -39.01 21.48
C LYS A 111 2.55 -40.30 22.28
N HIS A 112 2.28 -40.19 23.58
CA HIS A 112 2.06 -41.35 24.45
C HIS A 112 0.65 -41.93 24.32
N LEU A 113 -0.39 -41.09 24.40
CA LEU A 113 -1.79 -41.54 24.43
C LEU A 113 -2.36 -41.86 23.05
N LYS A 114 -1.86 -41.21 21.98
CA LYS A 114 -2.32 -41.38 20.59
C LYS A 114 -1.12 -41.40 19.61
N PRO A 115 -0.24 -42.41 19.69
CA PRO A 115 1.00 -42.46 18.91
C PRO A 115 0.78 -42.47 17.40
N GLU A 116 -0.27 -43.14 16.89
CA GLU A 116 -0.57 -43.16 15.45
C GLU A 116 -0.98 -41.77 14.94
N MET A 117 -1.80 -41.07 15.72
CA MET A 117 -2.19 -39.69 15.43
C MET A 117 -0.95 -38.78 15.43
N TYR A 118 -0.09 -38.90 16.45
CA TYR A 118 1.16 -38.16 16.51
C TYR A 118 2.07 -38.43 15.29
N LYS A 119 2.19 -39.69 14.87
CA LYS A 119 3.01 -40.10 13.72
C LYS A 119 2.46 -39.56 12.40
N GLU A 120 1.15 -39.64 12.19
CA GLU A 120 0.48 -39.08 11.02
C GLU A 120 0.75 -37.57 10.91
N PHE A 121 0.65 -36.85 12.02
CA PHE A 121 0.96 -35.42 12.05
C PHE A 121 2.43 -35.12 11.81
N SER A 122 3.33 -35.89 12.43
CA SER A 122 4.78 -35.71 12.26
C SER A 122 5.20 -35.83 10.80
N ILE A 123 4.56 -36.69 10.01
CA ILE A 123 4.82 -36.86 8.57
C ILE A 123 4.35 -35.66 7.75
N LYS A 124 3.30 -34.97 8.22
CA LYS A 124 2.66 -33.84 7.51
C LYS A 124 3.31 -32.49 7.80
N LEU A 125 4.15 -32.39 8.84
CA LEU A 125 4.85 -31.16 9.20
C LEU A 125 6.18 -31.05 8.44
N ASN A 126 6.29 -30.06 7.55
CA ASN A 126 7.54 -29.81 6.83
C ASN A 126 8.47 -28.89 7.62
N ASP A 127 9.74 -29.26 7.77
CA ASP A 127 10.77 -28.38 8.32
C ASP A 127 11.25 -27.37 7.26
N TYR A 128 10.45 -26.34 7.02
CA TYR A 128 10.75 -25.28 6.06
C TYR A 128 12.06 -24.54 6.39
N LEU A 129 12.43 -24.47 7.68
CA LEU A 129 13.67 -23.84 8.11
C LEU A 129 14.90 -24.60 7.59
N LYS A 130 14.87 -25.93 7.54
CA LYS A 130 15.95 -26.73 6.92
C LYS A 130 16.15 -26.37 5.45
N VAL A 131 15.06 -26.10 4.72
CA VAL A 131 15.12 -25.66 3.32
C VAL A 131 15.74 -24.27 3.23
N LEU A 132 15.26 -23.32 4.02
CA LEU A 132 15.73 -21.93 4.03
C LEU A 132 17.23 -21.81 4.38
N LEU A 133 17.70 -22.57 5.36
CA LEU A 133 19.09 -22.55 5.84
C LEU A 133 20.08 -23.18 4.87
N ARG A 134 19.63 -24.11 4.02
CA ARG A 134 20.46 -24.72 2.98
C ARG A 134 20.54 -23.87 1.70
N THR A 135 19.89 -22.70 1.67
CA THR A 135 19.97 -21.79 0.53
C THR A 135 21.23 -20.91 0.57
N SER A 136 21.81 -20.63 -0.59
CA SER A 136 22.95 -19.72 -0.76
C SER A 136 22.68 -18.28 -0.28
N LYS A 137 21.40 -17.91 -0.12
CA LYS A 137 20.96 -16.57 0.31
C LYS A 137 21.37 -16.27 1.76
N THR A 138 21.22 -17.21 2.68
CA THR A 138 21.58 -17.04 4.10
C THR A 138 23.10 -16.84 4.26
N ASP A 139 23.90 -17.64 3.55
CA ASP A 139 25.36 -17.50 3.54
C ASP A 139 25.83 -16.15 2.99
N ASN A 140 25.16 -15.63 1.96
CA ASN A 140 25.48 -14.32 1.39
C ASN A 140 25.18 -13.18 2.37
N ARG A 141 24.06 -13.24 3.11
CA ARG A 141 23.73 -12.24 4.14
C ARG A 141 24.76 -12.23 5.27
N ILE A 142 25.16 -13.41 5.74
CA ILE A 142 26.19 -13.54 6.78
C ILE A 142 27.52 -12.94 6.32
N LYS A 143 27.98 -13.31 5.12
CA LYS A 143 29.21 -12.74 4.51
C LYS A 143 29.14 -11.22 4.38
N HIS A 144 27.99 -10.69 3.97
CA HIS A 144 27.77 -9.25 3.85
C HIS A 144 27.88 -8.55 5.21
N LEU A 145 27.25 -9.08 6.26
CA LEU A 145 27.33 -8.52 7.61
C LEU A 145 28.75 -8.56 8.16
N MET A 146 29.46 -9.68 7.98
CA MET A 146 30.87 -9.78 8.36
C MET A 146 31.74 -8.75 7.63
N LYS A 147 31.49 -8.50 6.33
CA LYS A 147 32.18 -7.45 5.57
C LYS A 147 31.84 -6.05 6.08
N ARG A 148 30.56 -5.77 6.37
CA ARG A 148 30.09 -4.48 6.90
C ARG A 148 30.73 -4.16 8.25
N TYR A 149 30.87 -5.16 9.11
CA TYR A 149 31.44 -5.03 10.45
C TYR A 149 32.87 -5.57 10.55
N ALA A 150 33.63 -5.58 9.44
CA ALA A 150 34.97 -6.17 9.37
C ALA A 150 35.98 -5.56 10.36
N LYS A 151 35.74 -4.33 10.83
CA LYS A 151 36.57 -3.65 11.85
C LYS A 151 36.39 -4.23 13.25
N ASN A 152 35.32 -5.00 13.51
CA ASN A 152 35.09 -5.68 14.78
C ASN A 152 35.52 -7.15 14.66
N SER A 153 36.80 -7.41 14.97
CA SER A 153 37.41 -8.74 14.83
C SER A 153 36.73 -9.80 15.70
N GLU A 154 36.23 -9.42 16.87
CA GLU A 154 35.49 -10.32 17.78
C GLU A 154 34.15 -10.74 17.16
N PHE A 155 33.38 -9.78 16.63
CA PHE A 155 32.12 -10.06 15.93
C PHE A 155 32.32 -11.00 14.74
N VAL A 156 33.30 -10.71 13.88
CA VAL A 156 33.61 -11.54 12.70
C VAL A 156 33.96 -12.98 13.13
N LYS A 157 34.80 -13.14 14.15
CA LYS A 157 35.19 -14.45 14.68
C LYS A 157 33.99 -15.23 15.26
N ILE A 158 33.09 -14.55 15.97
CA ILE A 158 31.86 -15.17 16.50
C ILE A 158 30.96 -15.64 15.35
N MET A 159 30.74 -14.78 14.34
CA MET A 159 29.91 -15.11 13.17
C MET A 159 30.45 -16.32 12.40
N GLU A 160 31.76 -16.39 12.15
CA GLU A 160 32.40 -17.54 11.48
C GLU A 160 32.24 -18.84 12.28
N THR A 161 32.49 -18.75 13.59
CA THR A 161 32.39 -19.91 14.49
C THR A 161 30.97 -20.47 14.51
N TYR A 162 29.97 -19.59 14.55
CA TYR A 162 28.56 -19.99 14.63
C TYR A 162 27.99 -20.40 13.28
N GLN A 163 28.41 -19.78 12.16
CA GLN A 163 28.03 -20.22 10.82
C GLN A 163 28.49 -21.67 10.57
N ASN A 164 29.75 -21.98 10.83
CA ASN A 164 30.32 -23.32 10.60
C ASN A 164 29.67 -24.41 11.46
N SER A 165 29.18 -24.06 12.66
CA SER A 165 28.48 -25.00 13.54
C SER A 165 26.98 -25.10 13.24
N SER A 166 26.37 -24.10 12.60
CA SER A 166 24.92 -24.04 12.36
C SER A 166 24.40 -25.05 11.35
N SER A 167 25.17 -25.37 10.31
CA SER A 167 24.79 -26.37 9.29
C SER A 167 24.63 -27.77 9.89
N GLN A 168 25.42 -28.09 10.91
CA GLN A 168 25.43 -29.40 11.58
C GLN A 168 24.31 -29.58 12.62
N ILE A 169 23.65 -28.49 13.06
CA ILE A 169 22.61 -28.54 14.11
C ILE A 169 21.38 -29.32 13.64
N PHE A 170 21.06 -29.23 12.36
CA PHE A 170 19.87 -29.84 11.75
C PHE A 170 20.17 -31.18 11.06
N ASP A 171 21.44 -31.55 10.90
CA ASP A 171 21.87 -32.84 10.34
C ASP A 171 22.01 -33.93 11.42
N ASN A 172 22.00 -33.54 12.70
CA ASN A 172 22.05 -34.44 13.87
C ASN A 172 20.68 -35.01 14.28
N ASP A 173 19.69 -35.02 13.38
CA ASP A 173 18.37 -35.65 13.58
C ASP A 173 18.44 -37.17 13.91
N GLY A 174 19.63 -37.77 13.89
CA GLY A 174 19.88 -39.18 14.20
C GLY A 174 20.06 -39.51 15.69
N GLU A 175 20.14 -38.53 16.59
CA GLU A 175 20.00 -38.83 18.02
C GLU A 175 18.50 -38.99 18.34
N ASN A 176 18.15 -40.16 18.89
CA ASN A 176 16.80 -40.64 19.19
C ASN A 176 16.16 -39.88 20.37
N TRP A 177 16.15 -38.55 20.32
CA TRP A 177 15.57 -37.69 21.35
C TRP A 177 14.05 -37.70 21.21
N ASP A 178 13.33 -37.66 22.32
CA ASP A 178 11.88 -37.45 22.28
C ASP A 178 11.57 -35.99 21.92
N LEU A 179 11.56 -35.75 20.60
CA LEU A 179 11.16 -34.47 20.00
C LEU A 179 9.66 -34.23 20.19
N VAL A 180 9.28 -32.95 20.16
CA VAL A 180 7.89 -32.48 20.31
C VAL A 180 7.48 -31.62 19.13
N ILE A 181 6.18 -31.43 18.97
CA ILE A 181 5.61 -30.39 18.12
C ILE A 181 5.95 -29.05 18.77
N ILE A 182 6.74 -28.25 18.05
CA ILE A 182 7.12 -26.89 18.40
C ILE A 182 6.37 -25.90 17.50
N HIS A 183 6.17 -24.67 17.96
CA HIS A 183 5.58 -23.60 17.17
C HIS A 183 6.51 -23.11 16.06
N GLY A 184 7.81 -22.99 16.33
CA GLY A 184 8.84 -22.67 15.35
C GLY A 184 8.99 -21.18 14.97
N ASP A 185 8.13 -20.29 15.45
CA ASP A 185 8.16 -18.83 15.15
C ASP A 185 7.63 -17.99 16.34
N VAL A 186 8.24 -18.16 17.52
CA VAL A 186 7.73 -17.59 18.78
C VAL A 186 8.31 -16.20 19.04
N TRP A 187 7.75 -15.18 18.41
CA TRP A 187 8.14 -13.77 18.61
C TRP A 187 6.93 -12.86 18.80
N CYS A 188 7.18 -11.60 19.17
CA CYS A 188 6.16 -10.63 19.56
C CYS A 188 4.98 -10.48 18.58
N ASN A 189 5.18 -10.60 17.28
CA ASN A 189 4.11 -10.48 16.28
C ASN A 189 3.18 -11.70 16.21
N ASN A 190 3.62 -12.84 16.78
CA ASN A 190 2.85 -14.08 16.84
C ASN A 190 2.31 -14.34 18.25
N LEU A 191 2.41 -13.37 19.15
CA LEU A 191 1.98 -13.46 20.54
C LEU A 191 0.96 -12.37 20.84
N MET A 192 -0.24 -12.76 21.25
CA MET A 192 -1.24 -11.83 21.78
C MET A 192 -1.49 -12.07 23.26
N PHE A 193 -1.71 -10.99 24.02
CA PHE A 193 -1.92 -11.04 25.46
C PHE A 193 -3.27 -10.45 25.85
N LYS A 194 -3.92 -11.05 26.83
CA LYS A 194 -5.16 -10.55 27.43
C LYS A 194 -4.88 -9.92 28.79
N TYR A 195 -5.62 -8.85 29.13
CA TYR A 195 -5.47 -8.09 30.37
C TYR A 195 -6.87 -7.91 30.98
N ASP A 196 -7.28 -8.82 31.85
CA ASP A 196 -8.62 -8.79 32.45
C ASP A 196 -8.66 -8.04 33.80
N ASP A 197 -7.49 -7.63 34.31
CA ASP A 197 -7.37 -7.01 35.63
C ASP A 197 -7.41 -5.47 35.54
N ALA A 198 -8.52 -4.89 36.02
CA ALA A 198 -8.70 -3.44 36.09
C ALA A 198 -7.75 -2.75 37.09
N GLU A 199 -7.24 -3.48 38.08
CA GLU A 199 -6.29 -2.97 39.08
C GLU A 199 -4.84 -3.05 38.59
N ASN A 200 -4.54 -3.93 37.63
CA ASN A 200 -3.22 -4.10 37.03
C ASN A 200 -3.29 -4.21 35.49
N PRO A 201 -3.53 -3.10 34.78
CA PRO A 201 -3.74 -3.11 33.32
C PRO A 201 -2.49 -3.48 32.50
N GLN A 202 -1.36 -3.76 33.15
CA GLN A 202 -0.09 -4.14 32.53
C GLN A 202 0.29 -5.62 32.73
N LYS A 203 -0.42 -6.37 33.57
CA LYS A 203 -0.10 -7.77 33.84
C LYS A 203 -0.98 -8.69 32.97
N PRO A 204 -0.39 -9.53 32.10
CA PRO A 204 -1.19 -10.40 31.25
C PRO A 204 -1.86 -11.52 32.08
N THR A 205 -3.11 -11.81 31.76
CA THR A 205 -3.89 -12.94 32.34
C THR A 205 -3.86 -14.18 31.45
N SER A 206 -3.62 -14.00 30.14
CA SER A 206 -3.50 -15.08 29.16
C SER A 206 -2.60 -14.65 28.01
N CYS A 207 -1.95 -15.62 27.37
CA CYS A 207 -1.24 -15.46 26.10
C CYS A 207 -1.79 -16.45 25.07
N CYS A 208 -1.94 -15.99 23.83
CA CYS A 208 -2.35 -16.78 22.69
C CYS A 208 -1.28 -16.72 21.61
N PHE A 209 -0.93 -17.88 21.06
CA PHE A 209 0.00 -18.00 19.94
C PHE A 209 -0.75 -17.95 18.62
N LEU A 210 -0.15 -17.26 17.64
CA LEU A 210 -0.67 -17.07 16.28
C LEU A 210 0.36 -17.55 15.26
N ASP A 211 -0.09 -17.76 14.02
CA ASP A 211 0.77 -18.04 12.87
C ASP A 211 1.65 -19.28 13.02
N TRP A 212 1.01 -20.45 12.92
CA TRP A 212 1.63 -21.76 13.08
C TRP A 212 2.36 -22.27 11.82
N GLN A 213 2.69 -21.40 10.87
CA GLN A 213 3.28 -21.79 9.57
C GLN A 213 4.66 -22.47 9.67
N LEU A 214 5.41 -22.22 10.75
CA LEU A 214 6.74 -22.84 10.97
C LEU A 214 6.69 -24.03 11.94
N THR A 215 5.50 -24.53 12.26
CA THR A 215 5.31 -25.68 13.14
C THR A 215 6.03 -26.91 12.60
N LYS A 216 6.77 -27.59 13.47
CA LYS A 216 7.52 -28.80 13.11
C LYS A 216 7.77 -29.69 14.32
N ILE A 217 8.28 -30.89 14.06
CA ILE A 217 8.87 -31.72 15.10
C ILE A 217 10.29 -31.22 15.40
N GLY A 218 10.55 -30.89 16.67
CA GLY A 218 11.83 -30.33 17.08
C GLY A 218 12.06 -30.38 18.58
N SER A 219 13.24 -29.92 18.99
CA SER A 219 13.57 -29.74 20.39
C SER A 219 12.80 -28.55 20.96
N PRO A 220 12.21 -28.65 22.17
CA PRO A 220 11.51 -27.52 22.80
C PRO A 220 12.45 -26.34 23.09
N ALA A 221 13.76 -26.58 23.16
CA ALA A 221 14.76 -25.52 23.30
C ALA A 221 14.79 -24.56 22.11
N TYR A 222 14.31 -24.98 20.93
CA TYR A 222 14.23 -24.11 19.75
C TYR A 222 13.30 -22.92 20.02
N ASP A 223 12.05 -23.19 20.42
CA ASP A 223 11.05 -22.15 20.69
C ASP A 223 11.48 -21.23 21.84
N LEU A 224 12.07 -21.82 22.88
CA LEU A 224 12.62 -21.07 24.01
C LEU A 224 13.72 -20.11 23.51
N CYS A 225 14.74 -20.60 22.81
CA CYS A 225 15.79 -19.75 22.28
C CYS A 225 15.25 -18.67 21.33
N TYR A 226 14.30 -19.03 20.46
CA TYR A 226 13.68 -18.09 19.53
C TYR A 226 13.01 -16.93 20.28
N PHE A 227 12.18 -17.26 21.26
CA PHE A 227 11.50 -16.28 22.09
C PHE A 227 12.47 -15.35 22.83
N PHE A 228 13.48 -15.92 23.49
CA PHE A 228 14.42 -15.11 24.25
C PHE A 228 15.20 -14.12 23.37
N PHE A 229 15.65 -14.54 22.18
CA PHE A 229 16.44 -13.68 21.31
C PHE A 229 15.62 -12.58 20.62
N TYR A 230 14.35 -12.86 20.28
CA TYR A 230 13.51 -11.90 19.56
C TYR A 230 12.65 -11.00 20.45
N ALA A 231 12.31 -11.42 21.67
CA ALA A 231 11.31 -10.72 22.49
C ALA A 231 11.84 -10.21 23.83
N THR A 232 13.02 -10.64 24.31
CA THR A 232 13.47 -10.34 25.68
C THR A 232 14.66 -9.39 25.75
N SER A 233 14.83 -8.73 26.90
CA SER A 233 16.00 -7.89 27.15
C SER A 233 17.23 -8.74 27.49
N LYS A 234 18.42 -8.15 27.34
CA LYS A 234 19.69 -8.78 27.76
C LYS A 234 19.68 -9.21 29.23
N GLU A 235 19.03 -8.43 30.10
CA GLU A 235 18.91 -8.74 31.53
C GLU A 235 18.12 -10.02 31.76
N ILE A 236 16.96 -10.16 31.11
CA ILE A 236 16.13 -11.36 31.17
C ILE A 236 16.86 -12.56 30.58
N LEU A 237 17.52 -12.40 29.42
CA LEU A 237 18.32 -13.46 28.79
C LEU A 237 19.49 -13.92 29.69
N ASN A 238 20.15 -13.01 30.40
CA ASN A 238 21.21 -13.37 31.35
C ASN A 238 20.67 -14.25 32.49
N ASN A 239 19.39 -14.10 32.85
CA ASN A 239 18.71 -14.91 33.85
C ASN A 239 17.92 -16.11 33.26
N HIS A 240 18.22 -16.53 32.02
CA HIS A 240 17.51 -17.62 31.32
C HIS A 240 17.35 -18.91 32.15
N LYS A 241 18.32 -19.24 33.00
CA LYS A 241 18.27 -20.46 33.83
C LYS A 241 17.05 -20.53 34.73
N GLU A 242 16.62 -19.40 35.30
CA GLU A 242 15.43 -19.35 36.14
C GLU A 242 14.18 -19.68 35.32
N TYR A 243 14.08 -19.15 34.10
CA TYR A 243 12.96 -19.40 33.21
C TYR A 243 12.98 -20.81 32.62
N LEU A 244 14.16 -21.39 32.36
CA LEU A 244 14.28 -22.80 31.97
C LEU A 244 13.85 -23.72 33.11
N ALA A 245 14.18 -23.40 34.36
CA ALA A 245 13.72 -24.14 35.52
C ALA A 245 12.19 -24.07 35.67
N LEU A 246 11.62 -22.86 35.54
CA LEU A 246 10.15 -22.66 35.53
C LEU A 246 9.48 -23.48 34.42
N TYR A 247 10.00 -23.41 33.19
CA TYR A 247 9.53 -24.20 32.06
C TYR A 247 9.51 -25.69 32.40
N TYR A 248 10.63 -26.20 32.94
CA TYR A 248 10.82 -27.62 33.23
C TYR A 248 9.92 -28.12 34.36
N GLU A 249 9.71 -27.30 35.39
CA GLU A 249 8.79 -27.59 36.50
C GLU A 249 7.36 -27.77 35.99
N ILE A 250 6.87 -26.86 35.15
CA ILE A 250 5.52 -26.93 34.57
C ILE A 250 5.38 -28.15 33.66
N MET A 251 6.40 -28.44 32.83
CA MET A 251 6.41 -29.64 31.99
C MET A 251 6.32 -30.91 32.84
N ARG A 252 7.10 -30.99 33.92
CA ARG A 252 7.09 -32.13 34.86
C ARG A 252 5.72 -32.28 35.51
N GLU A 253 5.11 -31.19 35.96
CA GLU A 253 3.76 -31.21 36.55
C GLU A 253 2.70 -31.71 35.56
N ASN A 254 2.70 -31.20 34.33
CA ASN A 254 1.74 -31.60 33.30
C ASN A 254 1.88 -33.08 32.90
N LEU A 255 3.11 -33.63 32.90
CA LEU A 255 3.36 -35.01 32.49
C LEU A 255 3.14 -36.04 33.59
N ARG A 256 3.02 -35.63 34.86
CA ARG A 256 2.58 -36.53 35.95
C ARG A 256 1.25 -37.20 35.63
N TYR A 257 0.37 -36.52 34.88
CA TYR A 257 -0.95 -37.03 34.51
C TYR A 257 -0.91 -38.33 33.71
N ILE A 258 0.14 -38.55 32.91
CA ILE A 258 0.33 -39.78 32.11
C ILE A 258 1.25 -40.80 32.79
N GLY A 259 1.58 -40.61 34.07
CA GLY A 259 2.40 -41.55 34.85
C GLY A 259 3.86 -41.67 34.39
N SER A 260 4.35 -40.73 33.58
CA SER A 260 5.73 -40.71 33.08
C SER A 260 6.56 -39.64 33.80
N ASP A 261 7.80 -39.95 34.19
CA ASP A 261 8.73 -38.93 34.68
C ASP A 261 9.39 -38.23 33.50
N LEU A 262 9.29 -36.90 33.45
CA LEU A 262 9.97 -36.08 32.47
C LEU A 262 11.50 -36.29 32.51
N ASN A 263 12.07 -36.61 33.68
CA ASN A 263 13.51 -36.88 33.78
C ASN A 263 13.93 -38.11 32.97
N ASP A 264 13.04 -39.09 32.76
CA ASP A 264 13.35 -40.29 31.99
C ASP A 264 13.23 -40.05 30.47
N ILE A 265 12.35 -39.13 30.08
CA ILE A 265 12.02 -38.82 28.67
C ILE A 265 12.91 -37.70 28.12
N PHE A 266 13.05 -36.62 28.89
CA PHE A 266 13.76 -35.40 28.50
C PHE A 266 14.39 -34.73 29.74
N PRO A 267 15.58 -35.17 30.18
CA PRO A 267 16.27 -34.61 31.34
C PRO A 267 16.54 -33.10 31.24
N PHE A 268 16.63 -32.42 32.39
CA PHE A 268 16.94 -30.98 32.42
C PHE A 268 18.32 -30.68 31.81
N GLU A 269 19.30 -31.56 32.04
CA GLU A 269 20.64 -31.46 31.46
C GLU A 269 20.60 -31.53 29.93
N LEU A 270 19.66 -32.32 29.38
CA LEU A 270 19.44 -32.40 27.93
C LEU A 270 18.81 -31.10 27.41
N LEU A 271 17.85 -30.51 28.13
CA LEU A 271 17.32 -29.19 27.82
C LEU A 271 18.44 -28.12 27.79
N GLU A 272 19.32 -28.11 28.79
CA GLU A 272 20.46 -27.18 28.84
C GLU A 272 21.45 -27.41 27.69
N LYS A 273 21.73 -28.68 27.34
CA LYS A 273 22.55 -29.03 26.17
C LYS A 273 21.92 -28.46 24.90
N HIS A 274 20.62 -28.66 24.70
CA HIS A 274 19.92 -28.17 23.51
C HIS A 274 19.86 -26.64 23.48
N TRP A 275 19.59 -25.99 24.61
CA TRP A 275 19.60 -24.53 24.73
C TRP A 275 20.92 -23.94 24.25
N ARG A 276 22.06 -24.46 24.71
CA ARG A 276 23.39 -23.99 24.27
C ARG A 276 23.60 -24.14 22.76
N THR A 277 23.10 -25.23 22.18
CA THR A 277 23.18 -25.47 20.74
C THR A 277 22.32 -24.46 19.97
N PHE A 278 21.04 -24.33 20.33
CA PHE A 278 20.09 -23.46 19.62
C PHE A 278 20.35 -21.97 19.86
N CYS A 279 20.95 -21.55 20.98
CA CYS A 279 21.37 -20.16 21.18
C CYS A 279 22.36 -19.67 20.12
N ARG A 280 23.30 -20.52 19.70
CA ARG A 280 24.28 -20.16 18.66
C ARG A 280 23.59 -19.92 17.31
N PHE A 281 22.66 -20.82 16.99
CA PHE A 281 21.82 -20.71 15.81
C PHE A 281 20.92 -19.46 15.86
N MET A 282 20.24 -19.22 16.98
CA MET A 282 19.36 -18.08 17.17
C MET A 282 20.10 -16.75 17.15
N PHE A 283 21.32 -16.68 17.69
CA PHE A 283 22.16 -15.50 17.54
C PHE A 283 22.39 -15.17 16.06
N LEU A 284 22.82 -16.16 15.26
CA LEU A 284 23.06 -15.98 13.82
C LEU A 284 21.78 -15.57 13.07
N ASN A 285 20.66 -16.23 13.38
CA ASN A 285 19.36 -15.95 12.78
C ASN A 285 18.86 -14.53 13.14
N THR A 286 18.98 -14.12 14.40
CA THR A 286 18.50 -12.81 14.86
C THR A 286 19.35 -11.69 14.26
N VAL A 287 20.67 -11.84 14.22
CA VAL A 287 21.58 -10.84 13.64
C VAL A 287 21.35 -10.68 12.13
N THR A 288 21.05 -11.75 11.41
CA THR A 288 20.76 -11.69 9.96
C THR A 288 19.38 -11.09 9.63
N ASN A 289 18.43 -11.18 10.57
CA ASN A 289 17.06 -10.68 10.40
C ASN A 289 16.78 -9.37 11.16
N LEU A 290 17.77 -8.80 11.84
CA LEU A 290 17.57 -7.62 12.69
C LEU A 290 17.00 -6.42 11.92
N ASP A 291 17.44 -6.22 10.68
CA ASP A 291 16.91 -5.18 9.79
C ASP A 291 15.41 -5.38 9.56
N MET A 292 14.96 -6.62 9.35
CA MET A 292 13.54 -6.98 9.17
C MET A 292 12.71 -6.71 10.44
N VAL A 293 13.28 -6.96 11.61
CA VAL A 293 12.57 -6.80 12.88
C VAL A 293 12.43 -5.32 13.27
N LEU A 294 13.48 -4.53 13.09
CA LEU A 294 13.55 -3.16 13.62
C LEU A 294 13.02 -2.08 12.69
N ASN A 295 13.12 -2.30 11.37
CA ASN A 295 12.64 -1.33 10.39
C ASN A 295 11.11 -1.44 10.19
N ASP A 296 10.51 -0.34 9.72
CA ASP A 296 9.14 -0.39 9.24
C ASP A 296 9.07 -1.02 7.84
N GLU A 297 7.87 -1.44 7.45
CA GLU A 297 7.62 -2.14 6.19
C GLU A 297 8.06 -1.31 4.98
N LYS A 298 7.85 0.01 5.02
CA LYS A 298 8.26 0.93 3.98
C LYS A 298 9.78 0.98 3.81
N THR A 299 10.51 1.11 4.92
CA THR A 299 11.97 1.14 4.92
C THR A 299 12.54 -0.21 4.45
N LEU A 300 11.87 -1.31 4.79
CA LEU A 300 12.27 -2.64 4.31
C LEU A 300 12.09 -2.77 2.81
N LEU A 301 10.97 -2.30 2.26
CA LEU A 301 10.73 -2.29 0.82
C LEU A 301 11.79 -1.46 0.09
N GLU A 302 12.12 -0.27 0.61
CA GLU A 302 13.19 0.59 0.06
C GLU A 302 14.57 -0.11 0.10
N ILE A 303 14.91 -0.81 1.21
CA ILE A 303 16.17 -1.56 1.34
C ILE A 303 16.23 -2.78 0.40
N LEU A 304 15.08 -3.40 0.14
CA LEU A 304 14.95 -4.57 -0.73
C LEU A 304 14.92 -4.19 -2.21
N GLU A 305 14.46 -3.00 -2.56
CA GLU A 305 14.55 -2.45 -3.92
C GLU A 305 15.97 -2.00 -4.27
N ASP A 306 16.71 -1.43 -3.30
CA ASP A 306 18.07 -0.90 -3.52
C ASP A 306 19.13 -2.01 -3.60
N LYS A 307 18.82 -3.20 -3.09
CA LYS A 307 19.64 -4.39 -3.24
C LYS A 307 18.98 -5.26 -4.29
N ASN A 308 19.61 -5.44 -5.47
CA ASN A 308 19.31 -6.50 -6.46
C ASN A 308 19.49 -7.91 -5.85
N ASP A 309 18.87 -8.17 -4.71
CA ASP A 309 18.90 -9.37 -3.92
C ASP A 309 17.73 -10.20 -4.42
N THR A 310 18.01 -11.41 -4.90
CA THR A 310 17.04 -12.37 -5.46
C THR A 310 15.88 -12.78 -4.52
N MET A 311 15.71 -12.12 -3.37
CA MET A 311 14.39 -12.06 -2.72
C MET A 311 13.40 -11.29 -3.59
N SER A 312 13.87 -10.39 -4.47
CA SER A 312 13.07 -9.82 -5.55
C SER A 312 12.48 -10.90 -6.45
N ASN A 313 13.08 -12.10 -6.59
CA ASN A 313 12.58 -13.16 -7.50
C ASN A 313 11.46 -14.02 -6.88
N ASP A 314 11.52 -14.31 -5.58
CA ASP A 314 10.42 -15.00 -4.86
C ASP A 314 9.32 -14.01 -4.47
N ILE A 315 9.71 -12.76 -4.20
CA ILE A 315 8.79 -11.61 -4.20
C ILE A 315 8.31 -11.35 -5.63
N GLN A 316 9.02 -11.68 -6.71
CA GLN A 316 8.56 -11.46 -8.11
C GLN A 316 7.34 -12.31 -8.45
N HIS A 317 7.24 -13.47 -7.82
CA HIS A 317 6.03 -14.30 -7.88
C HIS A 317 4.88 -13.72 -7.05
N CYS A 318 5.19 -12.89 -6.03
CA CYS A 318 4.22 -11.97 -5.43
C CYS A 318 4.06 -10.65 -6.21
N GLU A 319 5.04 -10.16 -6.98
CA GLU A 319 5.02 -8.92 -7.77
C GLU A 319 4.07 -9.07 -8.96
N THR A 320 3.89 -10.30 -9.46
CA THR A 320 2.83 -10.57 -10.46
C THR A 320 1.42 -10.36 -9.89
N TYR A 321 1.28 -10.25 -8.55
CA TYR A 321 0.01 -9.92 -7.89
C TYR A 321 0.01 -8.54 -7.20
N TYR A 322 1.16 -8.01 -6.80
CA TYR A 322 1.30 -6.76 -6.05
C TYR A 322 1.67 -5.51 -6.87
N GLU A 323 2.09 -5.63 -8.14
CA GLU A 323 2.08 -4.47 -9.04
C GLU A 323 0.67 -4.23 -9.63
N ARG A 324 -0.29 -3.93 -8.74
CA ARG A 324 -1.43 -3.10 -9.10
C ARG A 324 -1.11 -1.69 -8.63
N ILE A 325 -0.63 -0.90 -9.57
CA ILE A 325 -0.34 0.53 -9.51
C ILE A 325 -1.22 1.20 -8.45
N SER A 326 -0.58 1.68 -7.38
CA SER A 326 -1.06 1.96 -6.01
C SER A 326 -2.50 2.48 -5.80
N ASP A 327 -3.13 3.09 -6.81
CA ASP A 327 -4.48 3.64 -6.68
C ASP A 327 -5.53 2.94 -7.57
N GLU A 328 -5.12 2.19 -8.61
CA GLU A 328 -6.05 1.45 -9.48
C GLU A 328 -6.89 0.42 -8.68
N GLU A 329 -6.30 -0.12 -7.60
CA GLU A 329 -6.98 -1.03 -6.68
C GLU A 329 -8.26 -0.44 -6.10
N PHE A 330 -8.28 0.86 -5.79
CA PHE A 330 -9.49 1.52 -5.27
C PHE A 330 -10.47 1.88 -6.39
N HIS A 331 -9.98 2.14 -7.61
CA HIS A 331 -10.84 2.50 -8.74
C HIS A 331 -11.55 1.31 -9.37
N ILE A 332 -10.94 0.12 -9.45
CA ILE A 332 -11.56 -1.05 -10.09
C ILE A 332 -12.88 -1.47 -9.39
N PRO A 333 -12.92 -1.72 -8.07
CA PRO A 333 -14.15 -2.14 -7.40
C PRO A 333 -15.28 -1.13 -7.59
N LEU A 334 -14.99 0.16 -7.41
CA LEU A 334 -15.98 1.23 -7.63
C LEU A 334 -16.46 1.29 -9.08
N GLY A 335 -15.54 1.22 -10.04
CA GLY A 335 -15.89 1.17 -11.46
C GLY A 335 -16.82 0.00 -11.80
N GLN A 336 -16.61 -1.17 -11.19
CA GLN A 336 -17.47 -2.35 -11.38
C GLN A 336 -18.86 -2.19 -10.76
N GLN A 337 -18.96 -1.59 -9.57
CA GLN A 337 -20.25 -1.35 -8.90
C GLN A 337 -21.06 -0.28 -9.63
N TYR A 338 -20.43 0.83 -9.99
CA TYR A 338 -21.05 1.90 -10.77
C TYR A 338 -21.50 1.41 -12.15
N CYS A 339 -20.67 0.59 -12.82
CA CYS A 339 -21.07 -0.07 -14.07
C CYS A 339 -22.34 -0.93 -13.92
N ARG A 340 -22.57 -1.50 -12.73
CA ARG A 340 -23.80 -2.25 -12.39
C ARG A 340 -24.92 -1.37 -11.82
N PHE A 341 -24.81 -0.05 -11.98
CA PHE A 341 -25.76 0.95 -11.48
C PHE A 341 -25.94 0.97 -9.94
N LYS A 342 -24.94 0.49 -9.19
CA LYS A 342 -24.89 0.60 -7.72
C LYS A 342 -24.12 1.86 -7.31
N PHE A 343 -24.83 2.97 -7.21
CA PHE A 343 -24.27 4.29 -6.95
C PHE A 343 -24.12 4.62 -5.45
N ASP A 344 -24.59 3.73 -4.58
CA ASP A 344 -24.56 3.81 -3.13
C ASP A 344 -23.23 3.31 -2.51
N GLU A 345 -22.43 2.59 -3.29
CA GLU A 345 -21.13 2.07 -2.87
C GLU A 345 -20.03 3.14 -3.01
N TRP A 346 -19.32 3.45 -1.92
CA TRP A 346 -18.21 4.41 -1.92
C TRP A 346 -17.06 3.95 -1.03
N ASP A 347 -15.82 4.05 -1.53
CA ASP A 347 -14.61 3.77 -0.75
C ASP A 347 -14.10 5.07 -0.10
N PRO A 348 -14.01 5.15 1.25
CA PRO A 348 -13.51 6.34 1.95
C PRO A 348 -12.10 6.77 1.57
N LYS A 349 -11.26 5.86 1.02
CA LYS A 349 -9.90 6.17 0.59
C LYS A 349 -9.82 6.89 -0.75
N VAL A 350 -10.89 6.84 -1.56
CA VAL A 350 -10.91 7.55 -2.85
C VAL A 350 -11.12 9.04 -2.64
N THR A 351 -10.16 9.83 -3.12
CA THR A 351 -10.12 11.28 -2.93
C THR A 351 -10.59 12.08 -4.15
N THR A 352 -10.92 11.40 -5.25
CA THR A 352 -11.47 12.00 -6.48
C THR A 352 -12.99 11.93 -6.51
N LEU A 353 -13.63 12.88 -7.19
CA LEU A 353 -15.06 12.84 -7.50
C LEU A 353 -15.42 11.67 -8.46
N PRO A 354 -16.69 11.22 -8.53
CA PRO A 354 -17.10 10.00 -9.25
C PRO A 354 -17.10 10.09 -10.79
N GLY A 355 -16.48 11.09 -11.40
CA GLY A 355 -16.58 11.36 -12.85
C GLY A 355 -16.16 10.17 -13.73
N LEU A 356 -15.05 9.51 -13.39
CA LEU A 356 -14.59 8.30 -14.09
C LEU A 356 -15.66 7.20 -14.06
N TYR A 357 -16.24 6.95 -12.89
CA TYR A 357 -17.21 5.87 -12.69
C TYR A 357 -18.55 6.17 -13.36
N LEU A 358 -18.99 7.42 -13.37
CA LEU A 358 -20.20 7.85 -14.08
C LEU A 358 -20.06 7.65 -15.60
N ILE A 359 -18.90 7.98 -16.17
CA ILE A 359 -18.60 7.73 -17.58
C ILE A 359 -18.60 6.23 -17.89
N THR A 360 -17.95 5.44 -17.04
CA THR A 360 -17.97 3.97 -17.16
C THR A 360 -19.39 3.41 -17.07
N SER A 361 -20.22 3.92 -16.15
CA SER A 361 -21.63 3.52 -16.02
C SER A 361 -22.42 3.81 -17.28
N LEU A 362 -22.22 4.98 -17.87
CA LEU A 362 -22.92 5.39 -19.08
C LEU A 362 -22.53 4.55 -20.30
N LEU A 363 -21.24 4.24 -20.46
CA LEU A 363 -20.72 3.56 -21.66
C LEU A 363 -20.78 2.03 -21.56
N LEU A 364 -20.44 1.46 -20.41
CA LEU A 364 -20.33 0.00 -20.24
C LEU A 364 -21.55 -0.62 -19.56
N GLY A 365 -22.23 0.13 -18.68
CA GLY A 365 -23.35 -0.37 -17.88
C GLY A 365 -24.51 -0.91 -18.72
N PRO A 366 -25.03 -0.17 -19.72
CA PRO A 366 -26.10 -0.65 -20.60
C PRO A 366 -25.73 -1.92 -21.39
N LEU A 367 -24.43 -2.16 -21.60
CA LEU A 367 -23.90 -3.31 -22.32
C LEU A 367 -23.51 -4.47 -21.39
N ASN A 368 -23.64 -4.28 -20.07
CA ASN A 368 -23.21 -5.23 -19.04
C ASN A 368 -21.72 -5.64 -19.15
N LEU A 369 -20.87 -4.74 -19.66
CA LEU A 369 -19.43 -4.98 -19.87
C LEU A 369 -18.61 -4.51 -18.67
N CYS A 370 -18.89 -5.03 -17.47
CA CYS A 370 -18.30 -4.54 -16.21
C CYS A 370 -17.05 -5.32 -15.74
N SER A 371 -16.32 -5.96 -16.65
CA SER A 371 -15.07 -6.66 -16.31
C SER A 371 -13.88 -5.71 -16.28
N ILE A 372 -12.81 -6.08 -15.55
CA ILE A 372 -11.58 -5.27 -15.45
C ILE A 372 -11.03 -4.91 -16.83
N TYR A 373 -11.10 -5.84 -17.78
CA TYR A 373 -10.69 -5.62 -19.17
C TYR A 373 -11.40 -4.41 -19.79
N TRP A 374 -12.74 -4.36 -19.68
CA TRP A 374 -13.52 -3.27 -20.26
C TRP A 374 -13.36 -1.95 -19.51
N LEU A 375 -13.14 -2.00 -18.20
CA LEU A 375 -12.78 -0.81 -17.42
C LEU A 375 -11.46 -0.22 -17.94
N ARG A 376 -10.39 -1.02 -18.05
CA ARG A 376 -9.11 -0.56 -18.61
C ARG A 376 -9.22 -0.13 -20.08
N PHE A 377 -10.11 -0.77 -20.85
CA PHE A 377 -10.41 -0.35 -22.22
C PHE A 377 -10.97 1.07 -22.31
N ILE A 378 -11.68 1.57 -21.29
CA ILE A 378 -12.10 2.99 -21.24
C ILE A 378 -10.87 3.91 -21.28
N SER A 379 -9.84 3.63 -20.50
CA SER A 379 -8.61 4.45 -20.52
C SER A 379 -7.94 4.44 -21.89
N LEU A 380 -7.87 3.27 -22.54
CA LEU A 380 -7.31 3.16 -23.89
C LEU A 380 -8.14 3.92 -24.92
N LEU A 381 -9.48 3.77 -24.87
CA LEU A 381 -10.40 4.47 -25.77
C LEU A 381 -10.26 5.99 -25.63
N PHE A 382 -10.22 6.52 -24.41
CA PHE A 382 -10.06 7.94 -24.16
C PHE A 382 -8.65 8.45 -24.51
N SER A 383 -7.63 7.60 -24.42
CA SER A 383 -6.29 7.92 -24.93
C SER A 383 -6.29 8.11 -26.45
N CYS A 384 -6.98 7.25 -27.19
CA CYS A 384 -7.19 7.44 -28.64
C CYS A 384 -7.98 8.73 -28.95
N LEU A 385 -9.00 9.04 -28.16
CA LEU A 385 -9.74 10.30 -28.29
C LEU A 385 -8.85 11.53 -28.04
N ASN A 386 -7.88 11.43 -27.12
CA ASN A 386 -6.93 12.51 -26.87
C ASN A 386 -6.07 12.80 -28.11
N ILE A 387 -5.66 11.79 -28.88
CA ILE A 387 -4.94 11.99 -30.15
C ILE A 387 -5.80 12.80 -31.14
N ILE A 388 -7.08 12.44 -31.27
CA ILE A 388 -8.02 13.11 -32.18
C ILE A 388 -8.25 14.56 -31.74
N LEU A 389 -8.49 14.80 -30.45
CA LEU A 389 -8.71 16.14 -29.91
C LEU A 389 -7.46 17.02 -30.05
N LEU A 390 -6.28 16.50 -29.74
CA LEU A 390 -5.01 17.22 -29.90
C LEU A 390 -4.76 17.58 -31.37
N TYR A 391 -4.98 16.64 -32.29
CA TYR A 391 -4.88 16.93 -33.73
C TYR A 391 -5.86 18.03 -34.16
N ALA A 392 -7.11 17.97 -33.68
CA ALA A 392 -8.13 18.96 -34.01
C ALA A 392 -7.75 20.35 -33.48
N ILE A 393 -7.28 20.44 -32.23
CA ILE A 393 -6.79 21.69 -31.62
C ILE A 393 -5.59 22.23 -32.40
N PHE A 394 -4.59 21.40 -32.70
CA PHE A 394 -3.42 21.83 -33.46
C PHE A 394 -3.81 22.32 -34.85
N SER A 395 -4.79 21.70 -35.50
CA SER A 395 -5.25 22.11 -36.83
C SER A 395 -6.01 23.44 -36.84
N LEU A 396 -6.48 23.93 -35.68
CA LEU A 396 -7.02 25.30 -35.55
C LEU A 396 -5.92 26.38 -35.60
N HIS A 397 -4.69 26.04 -35.21
CA HIS A 397 -3.60 27.02 -35.06
C HIS A 397 -2.45 26.81 -36.06
N LEU A 398 -2.22 25.58 -36.52
CA LEU A 398 -1.09 25.17 -37.34
C LEU A 398 -1.58 24.61 -38.70
N LYS A 399 -1.01 25.13 -39.78
CA LYS A 399 -1.40 24.77 -41.16
C LYS A 399 -0.84 23.42 -41.67
N LYS A 400 0.05 22.75 -40.93
CA LYS A 400 0.80 21.59 -41.42
C LYS A 400 0.24 20.28 -40.85
N GLU A 401 -0.63 19.61 -41.62
CA GLU A 401 -1.40 18.43 -41.19
C GLU A 401 -0.53 17.29 -40.63
N TRP A 402 0.51 16.86 -41.35
CA TRP A 402 1.38 15.76 -40.89
C TRP A 402 2.12 16.07 -39.59
N GLN A 403 2.54 17.32 -39.39
CA GLN A 403 3.20 17.75 -38.18
C GLN A 403 2.23 17.75 -36.99
N ASN A 404 0.96 18.11 -37.22
CA ASN A 404 -0.08 18.08 -36.21
C ASN A 404 -0.35 16.64 -35.74
N ILE A 405 -0.42 15.67 -36.67
CA ILE A 405 -0.60 14.25 -36.36
C ILE A 405 0.56 13.74 -35.51
N LEU A 406 1.80 13.96 -35.97
CA LEU A 406 3.00 13.51 -35.23
C LEU A 406 3.08 14.16 -33.85
N SER A 407 2.73 15.44 -33.73
CA SER A 407 2.73 16.15 -32.44
C SER A 407 1.69 15.58 -31.49
N ALA A 408 0.47 15.30 -31.97
CA ALA A 408 -0.60 14.73 -31.16
C ALA A 408 -0.21 13.34 -30.62
N ILE A 409 0.34 12.48 -31.48
CA ILE A 409 0.83 11.15 -31.09
C ILE A 409 1.98 11.29 -30.07
N THR A 410 2.93 12.18 -30.32
CA THR A 410 4.08 12.38 -29.42
C THR A 410 3.65 12.79 -28.01
N VAL A 411 2.66 13.69 -27.90
CA VAL A 411 2.14 14.13 -26.59
C VAL A 411 1.45 12.98 -25.85
N VAL A 412 0.61 12.20 -26.53
CA VAL A 412 -0.10 11.07 -25.89
C VAL A 412 0.85 9.93 -25.51
N LEU A 413 1.92 9.73 -26.29
CA LEU A 413 2.95 8.72 -26.01
C LEU A 413 4.01 9.18 -25.00
N LEU A 414 3.87 10.38 -24.40
CA LEU A 414 4.74 10.77 -23.29
C LEU A 414 4.66 9.72 -22.18
N PRO A 415 5.79 9.33 -21.54
CA PRO A 415 5.81 8.20 -20.62
C PRO A 415 4.71 8.20 -19.55
N PRO A 416 4.38 9.34 -18.89
CA PRO A 416 3.30 9.36 -17.91
C PRO A 416 1.93 9.05 -18.53
N LEU A 417 1.60 9.64 -19.67
CA LEU A 417 0.29 9.48 -20.32
C LEU A 417 0.14 8.10 -20.96
N TYR A 418 1.21 7.57 -21.56
CA TYR A 418 1.22 6.22 -22.11
C TYR A 418 0.94 5.18 -21.03
N PHE A 419 1.59 5.32 -19.87
CA PHE A 419 1.37 4.42 -18.74
C PHE A 419 -0.09 4.42 -18.27
N PHE A 420 -0.67 5.60 -18.03
CA PHE A 420 -2.06 5.73 -17.58
C PHE A 420 -3.10 5.29 -18.62
N SER A 421 -2.72 5.13 -19.89
CA SER A 421 -3.63 4.60 -20.92
C SER A 421 -3.92 3.10 -20.78
N HIS A 422 -3.13 2.36 -19.99
CA HIS A 422 -3.27 0.91 -19.81
C HIS A 422 -3.95 0.50 -18.50
N ILE A 423 -4.21 1.46 -17.61
CA ILE A 423 -4.84 1.23 -16.31
C ILE A 423 -6.13 2.02 -16.13
N TYR A 424 -7.03 1.51 -15.31
CA TYR A 424 -8.29 2.18 -15.00
C TYR A 424 -8.09 3.28 -13.97
N TYR A 425 -7.82 4.50 -14.47
CA TYR A 425 -7.44 5.63 -13.64
C TYR A 425 -7.99 6.95 -14.16
N THR A 426 -8.02 7.97 -13.30
CA THR A 426 -8.74 9.23 -13.58
C THR A 426 -8.05 10.14 -14.61
N ASP A 427 -6.73 10.05 -14.77
CA ASP A 427 -5.91 10.99 -15.58
C ASP A 427 -6.32 11.09 -17.05
N ILE A 428 -6.52 9.96 -17.72
CA ILE A 428 -6.76 9.97 -19.18
C ILE A 428 -8.11 10.60 -19.51
N VAL A 429 -9.16 10.20 -18.80
CA VAL A 429 -10.53 10.72 -18.96
C VAL A 429 -10.62 12.19 -18.52
N SER A 430 -9.91 12.53 -17.45
CA SER A 430 -9.71 13.90 -16.99
C SER A 430 -9.09 14.78 -18.09
N LEU A 431 -7.99 14.32 -18.70
CA LEU A 431 -7.32 15.02 -19.80
C LEU A 431 -8.24 15.18 -21.01
N THR A 432 -8.99 14.15 -21.41
CA THR A 432 -9.95 14.25 -22.52
C THR A 432 -10.98 15.35 -22.28
N SER A 433 -11.49 15.45 -21.05
CA SER A 433 -12.48 16.46 -20.67
C SER A 433 -11.89 17.88 -20.73
N ILE A 434 -10.63 18.05 -20.33
CA ILE A 434 -9.89 19.32 -20.48
C ILE A 434 -9.69 19.64 -21.96
N LEU A 435 -9.20 18.70 -22.76
CA LEU A 435 -8.99 18.93 -24.20
C LEU A 435 -10.30 19.28 -24.91
N LEU A 436 -11.41 18.68 -24.52
CA LEU A 436 -12.73 19.02 -25.04
C LEU A 436 -13.16 20.44 -24.63
N LEU A 437 -12.92 20.84 -23.37
CA LEU A 437 -13.10 22.23 -22.91
C LEU A 437 -12.30 23.21 -23.77
N ILE A 438 -11.02 22.92 -24.04
CA ILE A 438 -10.15 23.76 -24.87
C ILE A 438 -10.70 23.85 -26.29
N PHE A 439 -10.95 22.71 -26.93
CA PHE A 439 -11.42 22.64 -28.31
C PHE A 439 -12.74 23.40 -28.51
N LEU A 440 -13.72 23.20 -27.62
CA LEU A 440 -15.00 23.90 -27.68
C LEU A 440 -14.85 25.40 -27.41
N ASN A 441 -13.92 25.81 -26.54
CA ASN A 441 -13.63 27.21 -26.28
C ASN A 441 -13.02 27.89 -27.53
N GLU A 442 -12.07 27.26 -28.22
CA GLU A 442 -11.49 27.80 -29.46
C GLU A 442 -12.52 27.90 -30.60
N LEU A 443 -13.50 27.00 -30.64
CA LEU A 443 -14.61 27.06 -31.59
C LEU A 443 -15.70 28.09 -31.23
N GLY A 444 -15.62 28.71 -30.05
CA GLY A 444 -16.61 29.68 -29.55
C GLY A 444 -17.86 29.06 -28.92
N PHE A 445 -17.90 27.74 -28.73
CA PHE A 445 -19.01 27.01 -28.09
C PHE A 445 -18.91 27.03 -26.55
N HIS A 446 -18.94 28.22 -25.97
CA HIS A 446 -18.62 28.44 -24.55
C HIS A 446 -19.55 27.76 -23.55
N TYR A 447 -20.83 27.58 -23.88
CA TYR A 447 -21.76 26.83 -23.03
C TYR A 447 -21.36 25.35 -22.90
N PHE A 448 -21.09 24.69 -24.03
CA PHE A 448 -20.64 23.29 -24.04
C PHE A 448 -19.23 23.14 -23.45
N ALA A 449 -18.36 24.13 -23.67
CA ALA A 449 -17.05 24.18 -23.05
C ALA A 449 -17.16 24.21 -21.51
N ALA A 450 -18.09 24.99 -20.94
CA ALA A 450 -18.34 24.99 -19.50
C ALA A 450 -18.84 23.63 -18.98
N ILE A 451 -19.67 22.92 -19.75
CA ILE A 451 -20.12 21.55 -19.42
C ILE A 451 -18.93 20.58 -19.43
N ALA A 452 -18.06 20.64 -20.44
CA ALA A 452 -16.85 19.81 -20.49
C ALA A 452 -15.92 20.11 -19.30
N GLY A 453 -15.82 21.37 -18.90
CA GLY A 453 -15.10 21.80 -17.69
C GLY A 453 -15.72 21.28 -16.39
N PHE A 454 -17.05 21.22 -16.30
CA PHE A 454 -17.72 20.60 -15.16
C PHE A 454 -17.39 19.10 -15.06
N PHE A 455 -17.43 18.37 -16.19
CA PHE A 455 -17.03 16.96 -16.21
C PHE A 455 -15.55 16.74 -15.89
N SER A 456 -14.66 17.65 -16.32
CA SER A 456 -13.25 17.55 -15.95
C SER A 456 -13.05 17.69 -14.44
N ILE A 457 -13.80 18.58 -13.77
CA ILE A 457 -13.80 18.72 -12.31
C ILE A 457 -14.33 17.44 -11.63
N LEU A 458 -15.41 16.84 -12.17
CA LEU A 458 -15.93 15.57 -11.66
C LEU A 458 -14.92 14.42 -11.79
N CYS A 459 -14.02 14.44 -12.77
CA CYS A 459 -12.96 13.45 -12.88
C CYS A 459 -11.80 13.77 -11.93
N ARG A 460 -11.43 15.05 -11.82
CA ARG A 460 -10.42 15.56 -10.87
C ARG A 460 -10.71 17.00 -10.43
N GLN A 461 -10.87 17.19 -9.13
CA GLN A 461 -11.17 18.49 -8.53
C GLN A 461 -10.18 19.62 -8.89
N THR A 462 -8.89 19.29 -9.06
CA THR A 462 -7.83 20.27 -9.39
C THR A 462 -8.01 20.91 -10.77
N ASN A 463 -8.82 20.30 -11.64
CA ASN A 463 -9.10 20.82 -12.98
C ASN A 463 -9.91 22.12 -12.99
N VAL A 464 -10.46 22.53 -11.85
CA VAL A 464 -11.13 23.83 -11.69
C VAL A 464 -10.24 24.99 -12.17
N ILE A 465 -8.92 24.86 -12.03
CA ILE A 465 -7.94 25.86 -12.46
C ILE A 465 -8.02 26.06 -13.99
N PHE A 466 -8.08 24.99 -14.77
CA PHE A 466 -8.17 25.09 -16.24
C PHE A 466 -9.48 25.75 -16.66
N LEU A 467 -10.59 25.42 -16.00
CA LEU A 467 -11.87 26.08 -16.25
C LEU A 467 -11.79 27.58 -15.99
N ALA A 468 -11.19 27.99 -14.87
CA ALA A 468 -11.00 29.40 -14.52
C ALA A 468 -10.11 30.13 -15.54
N VAL A 469 -9.03 29.49 -16.00
CA VAL A 469 -8.13 30.07 -17.02
C VAL A 469 -8.86 30.30 -18.33
N TYR A 470 -9.63 29.33 -18.84
CA TYR A 470 -10.35 29.48 -20.11
C TYR A 470 -11.57 30.41 -20.01
N ALA A 471 -12.20 30.48 -18.84
CA ALA A 471 -13.21 31.50 -18.55
C ALA A 471 -12.59 32.91 -18.59
N GLY A 472 -11.44 33.09 -17.94
CA GLY A 472 -10.67 34.33 -17.95
C GLY A 472 -10.21 34.73 -19.35
N LYS A 473 -9.68 33.77 -20.14
CA LYS A 473 -9.30 33.97 -21.55
C LYS A 473 -10.48 34.50 -22.36
N TYR A 474 -11.64 33.86 -22.28
CA TYR A 474 -12.84 34.28 -22.99
C TYR A 474 -13.26 35.71 -22.63
N ILE A 475 -13.41 35.98 -21.33
CA ILE A 475 -13.83 37.29 -20.83
C ILE A 475 -12.85 38.38 -21.28
N LEU A 476 -11.55 38.12 -21.16
CA LEU A 476 -10.50 39.06 -21.54
C LEU A 476 -10.53 39.36 -23.04
N ASN A 477 -10.69 38.34 -23.88
CA ASN A 477 -10.76 38.49 -25.33
C ASN A 477 -11.96 39.33 -25.78
N GLU A 478 -13.14 39.10 -25.20
CA GLU A 478 -14.35 39.88 -25.51
C GLU A 478 -14.23 41.34 -25.04
N LEU A 479 -13.74 41.57 -23.81
CA LEU A 479 -13.49 42.92 -23.29
C LEU A 479 -12.51 43.67 -24.18
N TYR A 480 -11.44 43.01 -24.60
CA TYR A 480 -10.42 43.62 -25.45
C TYR A 480 -10.95 43.92 -26.85
N ALA A 481 -11.70 43.00 -27.46
CA ALA A 481 -12.27 43.19 -28.79
C ALA A 481 -13.18 44.44 -28.84
N ILE A 482 -14.03 44.64 -27.84
CA ILE A 482 -14.89 45.83 -27.74
C ILE A 482 -14.06 47.10 -27.51
N TRP A 483 -13.05 47.05 -26.64
CA TRP A 483 -12.19 48.18 -26.36
C TRP A 483 -11.41 48.63 -27.61
N VAL A 484 -10.86 47.70 -28.38
CA VAL A 484 -10.15 47.99 -29.64
C VAL A 484 -11.08 48.55 -30.70
N ASN A 485 -12.25 47.93 -30.91
CA ASN A 485 -13.23 48.42 -31.88
C ASN A 485 -13.62 49.88 -31.61
N LYS A 486 -13.75 50.26 -30.34
CA LYS A 486 -14.07 51.64 -29.95
C LYS A 486 -12.91 52.62 -30.14
N ASN A 487 -11.68 52.23 -29.81
CA ASN A 487 -10.54 53.16 -29.78
C ASN A 487 -9.76 53.24 -31.09
N PHE A 488 -9.77 52.19 -31.90
CA PHE A 488 -8.88 52.06 -33.06
C PHE A 488 -9.56 51.65 -34.37
N LYS A 489 -10.89 51.39 -34.39
CA LYS A 489 -11.67 51.04 -35.59
C LYS A 489 -11.02 49.96 -36.50
N TYR A 490 -10.42 48.92 -35.91
CA TYR A 490 -9.83 47.83 -36.69
C TYR A 490 -10.88 46.81 -37.15
N LYS A 491 -10.80 46.36 -38.42
CA LYS A 491 -11.53 45.19 -38.92
C LYS A 491 -10.78 43.92 -38.51
N LYS A 492 -11.42 43.12 -37.63
CA LYS A 492 -11.23 41.68 -37.37
C LYS A 492 -9.84 41.10 -37.71
N PHE A 493 -9.01 40.78 -36.71
CA PHE A 493 -7.89 39.85 -36.86
C PHE A 493 -7.69 38.96 -35.63
N GLY A 494 -7.20 37.74 -35.89
CA GLY A 494 -7.20 36.58 -34.99
C GLY A 494 -6.08 36.48 -33.96
N GLU A 495 -5.14 37.43 -33.88
CA GLU A 495 -4.18 37.51 -32.77
C GLU A 495 -3.85 38.97 -32.46
N LEU A 496 -3.82 39.31 -31.17
CA LEU A 496 -3.91 40.69 -30.68
C LEU A 496 -2.52 41.29 -30.43
N PRO A 497 -2.21 42.52 -30.91
CA PRO A 497 -0.89 43.12 -30.70
C PRO A 497 -0.65 43.49 -29.23
N ALA A 498 0.39 42.93 -28.61
CA ALA A 498 0.80 43.19 -27.23
C ALA A 498 1.05 44.69 -26.92
N LYS A 499 1.29 45.51 -27.95
CA LYS A 499 1.59 46.94 -27.85
C LYS A 499 0.49 47.77 -27.16
N HIS A 500 -0.77 47.33 -27.19
CA HIS A 500 -1.90 48.07 -26.61
C HIS A 500 -2.44 47.44 -25.30
N PHE A 501 -1.82 46.37 -24.82
CA PHE A 501 -2.29 45.64 -23.65
C PHE A 501 -2.22 46.48 -22.36
N GLN A 502 -1.15 47.25 -22.18
CA GLN A 502 -0.97 48.10 -21.01
C GLN A 502 -2.02 49.22 -20.94
N THR A 503 -2.32 49.87 -22.06
CA THR A 503 -3.34 50.93 -22.13
C THR A 503 -4.75 50.38 -21.97
N PHE A 504 -5.01 49.18 -22.49
CA PHE A 504 -6.24 48.44 -22.22
C PHE A 504 -6.42 48.13 -20.74
N PHE A 505 -5.39 47.58 -20.07
CA PHE A 505 -5.45 47.25 -18.64
C PHE A 505 -5.77 48.46 -17.77
N VAL A 506 -5.09 49.58 -18.01
CA VAL A 506 -5.38 50.86 -17.34
C VAL A 506 -6.80 51.34 -17.63
N GLY A 507 -7.28 51.13 -18.87
CA GLY A 507 -8.65 51.47 -19.28
C GLY A 507 -9.72 50.67 -18.55
N ILE A 508 -9.51 49.36 -18.35
CA ILE A 508 -10.40 48.49 -17.57
C ILE A 508 -10.46 48.96 -16.12
N ILE A 509 -9.31 49.19 -15.48
CA ILE A 509 -9.23 49.57 -14.06
C ILE A 509 -9.93 50.91 -13.83
N LYS A 510 -9.74 51.89 -14.74
CA LYS A 510 -10.31 53.23 -14.57
C LYS A 510 -11.82 53.28 -14.75
N ASN A 511 -12.42 52.48 -15.64
CA ASN A 511 -13.86 52.58 -15.97
C ASN A 511 -14.47 51.23 -16.40
N PRO A 512 -14.56 50.23 -15.50
CA PRO A 512 -15.03 48.88 -15.85
C PRO A 512 -16.51 48.87 -16.28
N ILE A 513 -17.36 49.66 -15.60
CA ILE A 513 -18.81 49.73 -15.85
C ILE A 513 -19.11 50.18 -17.28
N LYS A 514 -18.32 51.12 -17.82
CA LYS A 514 -18.52 51.64 -19.18
C LYS A 514 -18.28 50.56 -20.24
N LEU A 515 -17.31 49.67 -20.01
CA LEU A 515 -17.01 48.56 -20.91
C LEU A 515 -18.10 47.48 -20.83
N LEU A 516 -18.48 47.10 -19.61
CA LEU A 516 -19.48 46.05 -19.34
C LEU A 516 -20.88 46.40 -19.87
N LYS A 517 -21.29 47.68 -19.82
CA LYS A 517 -22.59 48.12 -20.36
C LYS A 517 -22.78 47.89 -21.86
N HIS A 518 -21.70 47.69 -22.61
CA HIS A 518 -21.75 47.48 -24.06
C HIS A 518 -21.62 46.01 -24.47
N MET A 519 -21.59 45.10 -23.49
CA MET A 519 -21.50 43.68 -23.75
C MET A 519 -22.83 43.12 -24.28
N PRO A 520 -22.80 42.28 -25.32
CA PRO A 520 -24.00 41.63 -25.83
C PRO A 520 -24.56 40.63 -24.80
N LEU A 521 -25.85 40.28 -24.90
CA LEU A 521 -26.47 39.26 -24.03
C LEU A 521 -25.70 37.93 -24.06
N GLN A 522 -25.19 37.54 -25.24
CA GLN A 522 -24.41 36.31 -25.41
C GLN A 522 -23.16 36.28 -24.53
N PHE A 523 -22.49 37.41 -24.34
CA PHE A 523 -21.35 37.52 -23.43
C PHE A 523 -21.75 37.13 -22.02
N TRP A 524 -22.84 37.69 -21.52
CA TRP A 524 -23.33 37.40 -20.17
C TRP A 524 -23.76 35.94 -20.00
N LEU A 525 -24.44 35.37 -20.98
CA LEU A 525 -24.84 33.96 -20.96
C LEU A 525 -23.61 33.02 -20.92
N ASN A 526 -22.62 33.29 -21.77
CA ASN A 526 -21.37 32.52 -21.82
C ASN A 526 -20.51 32.71 -20.56
N THR A 527 -20.43 33.92 -20.03
CA THR A 527 -19.74 34.17 -18.76
C THR A 527 -20.45 33.45 -17.61
N LEU A 528 -21.78 33.51 -17.57
CA LEU A 528 -22.58 32.87 -16.53
C LEU A 528 -22.41 31.34 -16.55
N SER A 529 -22.29 30.71 -17.73
CA SER A 529 -22.07 29.25 -17.80
C SER A 529 -20.78 28.83 -17.08
N TYR A 530 -19.67 29.55 -17.28
CA TYR A 530 -18.43 29.27 -16.55
C TYR A 530 -18.53 29.61 -15.06
N ILE A 531 -19.04 30.81 -14.74
CA ILE A 531 -19.11 31.29 -13.35
C ILE A 531 -20.03 30.40 -12.52
N SER A 532 -21.10 29.85 -13.09
CA SER A 532 -22.00 28.92 -12.38
C SER A 532 -21.27 27.66 -11.91
N VAL A 533 -20.41 27.08 -12.74
CA VAL A 533 -19.61 25.89 -12.40
C VAL A 533 -18.56 26.23 -11.35
N LEU A 534 -17.87 27.36 -11.50
CA LEU A 534 -16.87 27.82 -10.52
C LEU A 534 -17.50 28.12 -9.15
N LEU A 535 -18.69 28.75 -9.14
CA LEU A 535 -19.43 29.04 -7.92
C LEU A 535 -19.96 27.75 -7.27
N ALA A 536 -20.47 26.80 -8.05
CA ALA A 536 -20.89 25.50 -7.54
C ALA A 536 -19.72 24.75 -6.90
N PHE A 537 -18.54 24.78 -7.52
CA PHE A 537 -17.33 24.19 -6.93
C PHE A 537 -16.89 24.91 -5.65
N LEU A 538 -16.96 26.25 -5.62
CA LEU A 538 -16.65 27.02 -4.40
C LEU A 538 -17.61 26.66 -3.26
N ILE A 539 -18.91 26.56 -3.54
CA ILE A 539 -19.92 26.11 -2.56
C ILE A 539 -19.60 24.71 -2.08
N PHE A 540 -19.26 23.78 -2.98
CA PHE A 540 -18.81 22.44 -2.62
C PHE A 540 -17.62 22.46 -1.65
N VAL A 541 -16.57 23.25 -1.94
CA VAL A 541 -15.38 23.36 -1.06
C VAL A 541 -15.75 23.93 0.31
N LEU A 542 -16.63 24.94 0.36
CA LEU A 542 -17.09 25.54 1.62
C LEU A 542 -17.92 24.55 2.47
N LEU A 543 -18.78 23.75 1.84
CA LEU A 543 -19.60 22.75 2.54
C LEU A 543 -18.80 21.51 2.93
N ASN A 544 -17.87 21.07 2.08
CA ASN A 544 -17.04 19.88 2.33
C ASN A 544 -15.85 20.19 3.25
N GLY A 545 -15.41 21.44 3.35
CA GLY A 545 -14.23 21.84 4.14
C GLY A 545 -12.89 21.40 3.54
N SER A 546 -12.88 20.84 2.33
CA SER A 546 -11.68 20.46 1.58
C SER A 546 -11.98 20.42 0.07
N ILE A 547 -10.93 20.49 -0.75
CA ILE A 547 -11.00 20.34 -2.20
C ILE A 547 -11.20 18.86 -2.59
N VAL A 548 -10.71 17.93 -1.77
CA VAL A 548 -10.85 16.48 -2.02
C VAL A 548 -12.01 15.88 -1.24
N VAL A 549 -12.57 14.79 -1.76
CA VAL A 549 -13.49 13.91 -1.02
C VAL A 549 -12.71 12.84 -0.26
N GLY A 550 -13.38 12.00 0.53
CA GLY A 550 -12.74 10.88 1.23
C GLY A 550 -11.71 11.32 2.27
N ASP A 551 -10.51 10.71 2.24
CA ASP A 551 -9.41 11.01 3.16
C ASP A 551 -8.77 12.40 2.92
N LYS A 552 -9.16 13.33 3.79
CA LYS A 552 -8.70 14.73 3.78
C LYS A 552 -7.31 14.91 4.42
N SER A 553 -6.85 13.95 5.22
CA SER A 553 -5.60 14.10 5.98
C SER A 553 -4.36 14.09 5.08
N ALA A 554 -4.38 13.29 4.01
CA ALA A 554 -3.29 13.18 3.04
C ALA A 554 -3.27 14.30 1.98
N HIS A 555 -4.32 15.12 1.89
CA HIS A 555 -4.50 16.10 0.80
C HIS A 555 -4.77 17.51 1.32
N GLN A 556 -3.99 17.93 2.32
CA GLN A 556 -4.02 19.31 2.78
C GLN A 556 -3.39 20.25 1.75
N VAL A 557 -4.04 21.38 1.49
CA VAL A 557 -3.52 22.41 0.59
C VAL A 557 -2.24 22.98 1.18
N SER A 558 -1.12 22.76 0.49
CA SER A 558 0.19 23.28 0.87
C SER A 558 0.89 23.92 -0.32
N VAL A 559 1.76 24.88 -0.05
CA VAL A 559 2.62 25.48 -1.07
C VAL A 559 3.78 24.53 -1.33
N ASN A 560 3.84 23.96 -2.53
CA ASN A 560 4.90 23.05 -2.94
C ASN A 560 5.72 23.67 -4.09
N ILE A 561 6.71 24.48 -3.73
CA ILE A 561 7.64 25.11 -4.68
C ILE A 561 8.44 24.05 -5.47
N PRO A 562 8.95 22.94 -4.86
CA PRO A 562 9.62 21.86 -5.61
C PRO A 562 8.84 21.33 -6.81
N GLN A 563 7.50 21.23 -6.72
CA GLN A 563 6.65 20.78 -7.82
C GLN A 563 6.79 21.65 -9.08
N ILE A 564 7.02 22.96 -8.93
CA ILE A 564 7.25 23.88 -10.05
C ILE A 564 8.56 23.54 -10.75
N PHE A 565 9.61 23.22 -9.99
CA PHE A 565 10.90 22.80 -10.55
C PHE A 565 10.81 21.42 -11.23
N TYR A 566 10.05 20.47 -10.65
CA TYR A 566 9.80 19.18 -11.29
C TYR A 566 9.05 19.33 -12.61
N PHE A 567 7.98 20.15 -12.62
CA PHE A 567 7.26 20.47 -13.86
C PHE A 567 8.17 21.15 -14.89
N GLY A 568 9.03 22.08 -14.44
CA GLY A 568 9.99 22.76 -15.31
C GLY A 568 11.01 21.81 -15.93
N LEU A 569 11.58 20.90 -15.12
CA LEU A 569 12.51 19.88 -15.59
C LEU A 569 11.84 18.91 -16.56
N PHE A 570 10.65 18.41 -16.21
CA PHE A 570 9.85 17.54 -17.07
C PHE A 570 9.56 18.22 -18.42
N SER A 571 9.06 19.45 -18.39
CA SER A 571 8.77 20.23 -19.60
C SER A 571 10.03 20.46 -20.43
N LEU A 572 11.17 20.74 -19.79
CA LEU A 572 12.45 20.94 -20.46
C LEU A 572 12.94 19.67 -21.16
N ILE A 573 12.83 18.51 -20.50
CA ILE A 573 13.27 17.22 -21.07
C ILE A 573 12.38 16.80 -22.23
N PHE A 574 11.06 16.84 -22.07
CA PHE A 574 10.13 16.31 -23.06
C PHE A 574 9.72 17.34 -24.13
N GLY A 575 9.85 18.63 -23.84
CA GLY A 575 9.60 19.74 -24.77
C GLY A 575 10.87 20.39 -25.33
N TRP A 576 12.04 19.79 -25.12
CA TRP A 576 13.35 20.37 -25.45
C TRP A 576 13.46 20.96 -26.87
N PRO A 577 12.87 20.40 -27.95
CA PRO A 577 13.00 20.98 -29.28
C PRO A 577 12.28 22.33 -29.39
N TYR A 578 11.15 22.49 -28.68
CA TYR A 578 10.41 23.73 -28.60
C TYR A 578 11.12 24.75 -27.71
N PHE A 579 11.64 24.30 -26.56
CA PHE A 579 12.39 25.15 -25.63
C PHE A 579 13.69 25.68 -26.24
N ILE A 580 14.39 24.93 -27.09
CA ILE A 580 15.62 25.42 -27.74
C ILE A 580 15.33 26.65 -28.62
N ILE A 581 14.22 26.63 -29.35
CA ILE A 581 13.81 27.74 -30.23
C ILE A 581 13.46 28.97 -29.38
N GLU A 582 12.67 28.78 -28.32
CA GLU A 582 12.26 29.88 -27.44
C GLU A 582 13.36 30.36 -26.48
N CYS A 583 14.35 29.54 -26.16
CA CYS A 583 15.52 29.93 -25.36
C CYS A 583 16.30 31.05 -26.03
N LEU A 584 16.43 31.02 -27.36
CA LEU A 584 17.09 32.11 -28.11
C LEU A 584 16.28 33.40 -28.02
N ASN A 585 14.95 33.33 -28.15
CA ASN A 585 14.05 34.47 -27.97
C ASN A 585 14.09 35.01 -26.54
N PHE A 586 14.11 34.13 -25.54
CA PHE A 586 14.21 34.48 -24.13
C PHE A 586 15.55 35.14 -23.81
N LEU A 587 16.67 34.63 -24.32
CA LEU A 587 17.98 35.25 -24.12
C LEU A 587 18.05 36.64 -24.75
N GLN A 588 17.42 36.84 -25.92
CA GLN A 588 17.29 38.16 -26.52
C GLN A 588 16.40 39.10 -25.70
N PHE A 589 15.28 38.60 -25.17
CA PHE A 589 14.39 39.34 -24.28
C PHE A 589 15.09 39.72 -22.96
N ALA A 590 15.78 38.77 -22.32
CA ALA A 590 16.51 38.96 -21.09
C ALA A 590 17.65 39.98 -21.24
N ARG A 591 18.32 39.99 -22.40
CA ARG A 591 19.30 41.04 -22.75
C ARG A 591 18.67 42.43 -22.83
N ARG A 592 17.43 42.54 -23.33
CA ARG A 592 16.69 43.82 -23.46
C ARG A 592 16.05 44.27 -22.14
N HIS A 593 15.67 43.34 -21.26
CA HIS A 593 14.91 43.61 -20.03
C HIS A 593 15.63 43.13 -18.76
N LYS A 594 16.94 43.40 -18.66
CA LYS A 594 17.82 42.92 -17.56
C LYS A 594 17.27 43.23 -16.16
N LEU A 595 16.82 44.46 -15.93
CA LEU A 595 16.30 44.90 -14.62
C LEU A 595 15.01 44.15 -14.22
N PHE A 596 14.15 43.83 -15.19
CA PHE A 596 12.92 43.07 -14.96
C PHE A 596 13.23 41.62 -14.59
N ILE A 597 14.15 40.97 -15.32
CA ILE A 597 14.61 39.60 -15.02
C ILE A 597 15.28 39.55 -13.63
N ILE A 598 16.14 40.52 -13.31
CA ILE A 598 16.79 40.61 -11.98
C ILE A 598 15.75 40.80 -10.88
N SER A 599 14.72 41.62 -11.08
CA SER A 599 13.64 41.79 -10.12
C SER A 599 12.82 40.51 -9.89
N ILE A 600 12.61 39.70 -10.93
CA ILE A 600 11.91 38.42 -10.81
C ILE A 600 12.78 37.40 -10.08
N LEU A 601 14.05 37.26 -10.49
CA LEU A 601 14.98 36.33 -9.86
C LEU A 601 15.22 36.67 -8.38
N TRP A 602 15.31 37.97 -8.04
CA TRP A 602 15.41 38.41 -6.66
C TRP A 602 14.16 38.05 -5.85
N LYS A 603 12.96 38.21 -6.41
CA LYS A 603 11.71 37.79 -5.75
C LYS A 603 11.58 36.27 -5.60
N ILE A 604 12.14 35.49 -6.51
CA ILE A 604 12.15 34.02 -6.44
C ILE A 604 13.17 33.51 -5.42
N LEU A 605 14.29 34.22 -5.22
CA LEU A 605 15.35 33.84 -4.27
C LEU A 605 15.07 34.29 -2.83
N VAL A 606 14.16 35.24 -2.63
CA VAL A 606 13.80 35.81 -1.31
C VAL A 606 12.55 35.15 -0.71
N VAL A 607 11.83 34.33 -1.50
CA VAL A 607 10.69 33.49 -1.08
C VAL A 607 11.18 32.06 -0.97
#